data_AF-X0XQQ4-F1
#
_entry.id   AF-X0XQQ4-F1
#
_cell.length_a   1.000
_cell.length_b   1.000
_cell.length_c   1.000
_cell.angle_alpha   90.00
_cell.angle_beta   90.00
_cell.angle_gamma   90.00
#
_symmetry.space_group_name_H-M   'P 1'
#
loop_
_entity.id
_entity.type
_entity.pdbx_description
1 polymer ?
#
loop_
_entity_poly.entity_id
_entity_poly.type
_entity_poly.pdbx_seq_one_letter_code
_entity_poly.pdbx_strand_id
1 'polypeptide(L)'
;NSGLLDDYGLVANPKPRGIFVCDMGELFGDWIPEKWQEQIFRIIEINNQHRFYLLTKQPQNLLPWSPFPENCWVGVSYTGEQESGFAYPIVHLKATVKFISFEPLLASCVKDIDSFSCSLENAGIDWVIIGACSGTIYELSDLSQKYQGLKVMRYGRGYTLQPKI
;
A
#
# COMPACT_ATOMS: atom_id res chain seq x y z
N ASN A 1 27.23 13.26 -16.44
CA ASN A 1 27.25 11.78 -16.39
C ASN A 1 26.04 11.24 -17.13
N SER A 2 26.19 11.11 -18.45
CA SER A 2 25.25 10.44 -19.35
C SER A 2 25.34 8.93 -19.11
N GLY A 3 24.42 8.40 -18.28
CA GLY A 3 24.27 6.94 -18.15
C GLY A 3 23.75 6.38 -19.47
N LEU A 4 24.49 5.43 -20.04
CA LEU A 4 24.09 4.69 -21.23
C LEU A 4 22.70 4.08 -20.99
N LEU A 5 21.76 4.32 -21.88
CA LEU A 5 20.45 3.68 -21.82
C LEU A 5 20.60 2.22 -22.31
N ASP A 6 19.90 1.28 -21.69
CA ASP A 6 19.80 -0.09 -22.20
C ASP A 6 18.85 -0.19 -23.41
N ASP A 7 18.67 -1.40 -23.94
CA ASP A 7 17.83 -1.69 -25.11
C ASP A 7 16.33 -1.29 -24.92
N TYR A 8 15.94 -0.92 -23.70
CA TYR A 8 14.60 -0.45 -23.34
C TYR A 8 14.55 1.05 -23.01
N GLY A 9 15.66 1.78 -23.16
CA GLY A 9 15.71 3.21 -22.86
C GLY A 9 15.88 3.54 -21.37
N LEU A 10 16.37 2.60 -20.56
CA LEU A 10 16.56 2.77 -19.11
C LEU A 10 18.03 2.99 -18.76
N VAL A 11 18.30 3.86 -17.78
CA VAL A 11 19.68 4.18 -17.34
C VAL A 11 20.38 2.92 -16.85
N ALA A 12 21.53 2.56 -17.44
CA ALA A 12 22.37 1.47 -16.98
C ALA A 12 22.81 1.69 -15.51
N ASN A 13 22.51 0.71 -14.66
CA ASN A 13 22.80 0.68 -13.22
C ASN A 13 22.22 1.89 -12.45
N PRO A 14 20.88 2.06 -12.44
CA PRO A 14 20.25 3.18 -11.79
C PRO A 14 20.34 3.03 -10.26
N LYS A 15 20.45 4.15 -9.53
CA LYS A 15 20.42 4.13 -8.05
C LYS A 15 19.13 3.42 -7.58
N PRO A 16 19.19 2.49 -6.60
CA PRO A 16 18.01 1.87 -6.02
C PRO A 16 16.95 2.90 -5.60
N ARG A 17 15.68 2.62 -5.89
CA ARG A 17 14.52 3.46 -5.59
C ARG A 17 13.36 2.60 -5.11
N GLY A 18 12.47 3.21 -4.34
CA GLY A 18 11.12 2.72 -4.15
C GLY A 18 10.22 3.30 -5.24
N ILE A 19 9.48 2.45 -5.94
CA ILE A 19 8.61 2.79 -7.05
C ILE A 19 7.21 2.31 -6.71
N PHE A 20 6.26 3.23 -6.61
CA PHE A 20 4.85 2.90 -6.41
C PHE A 20 4.21 2.68 -7.77
N VAL A 21 3.76 1.45 -8.06
CA VAL A 21 3.13 1.12 -9.34
C VAL A 21 1.66 1.49 -9.26
N CYS A 22 1.17 2.27 -10.23
CA CYS A 22 -0.23 2.70 -10.30
C CYS A 22 -0.72 3.41 -9.03
N ASP A 23 -0.02 4.46 -8.56
CA ASP A 23 -0.31 5.10 -7.25
C ASP A 23 -1.78 5.51 -7.05
N MET A 24 -2.37 6.21 -8.03
CA MET A 24 -3.80 6.57 -8.03
C MET A 24 -4.66 5.60 -8.88
N GLY A 25 -4.08 4.48 -9.32
CA GLY A 25 -4.67 3.55 -10.27
C GLY A 25 -4.96 2.18 -9.68
N GLU A 26 -5.26 1.22 -10.55
CA GLU A 26 -5.45 -0.17 -10.19
C GLU A 26 -4.75 -1.05 -11.23
N LEU A 27 -3.87 -1.95 -10.77
CA LEU A 27 -3.12 -2.87 -11.63
C LEU A 27 -3.83 -4.22 -11.76
N PHE A 28 -4.54 -4.65 -10.73
CA PHE A 28 -5.16 -5.98 -10.62
C PHE A 28 -6.68 -5.92 -10.80
N GLY A 29 -7.17 -4.88 -11.47
CA GLY A 29 -8.58 -4.70 -11.77
C GLY A 29 -9.05 -5.73 -12.79
N ASP A 30 -10.27 -6.27 -12.63
CA ASP A 30 -10.88 -7.20 -13.61
C ASP A 30 -10.89 -6.66 -15.06
N TRP A 31 -10.86 -5.34 -15.22
CA TRP A 31 -10.82 -4.65 -16.51
C TRP A 31 -9.41 -4.44 -17.08
N ILE A 32 -8.37 -4.83 -16.34
CA ILE A 32 -6.98 -4.67 -16.78
C ILE A 32 -6.54 -5.93 -17.54
N PRO A 33 -6.14 -5.81 -18.83
CA PRO A 33 -5.68 -6.96 -19.59
C PRO A 33 -4.48 -7.65 -18.94
N GLU A 34 -4.53 -8.98 -18.78
CA GLU A 34 -3.46 -9.79 -18.20
C GLU A 34 -2.10 -9.53 -18.87
N LYS A 35 -2.08 -9.43 -20.21
CA LYS A 35 -0.88 -9.08 -20.98
C LYS A 35 -0.18 -7.79 -20.54
N TRP A 36 -0.91 -6.80 -20.01
CA TRP A 36 -0.31 -5.56 -19.50
C TRP A 36 0.33 -5.80 -18.14
N GLN A 37 -0.32 -6.61 -17.29
CA GLN A 37 0.23 -7.03 -16.00
C GLN A 37 1.52 -7.84 -16.23
N GLU A 38 1.52 -8.82 -17.15
CA GLU A 38 2.71 -9.60 -17.53
C GLU A 38 3.90 -8.72 -17.96
N GLN A 39 3.63 -7.71 -18.80
CA GLN A 39 4.67 -6.77 -19.24
C GLN A 39 5.26 -5.98 -18.06
N ILE A 40 4.41 -5.56 -17.12
CA ILE A 40 4.86 -4.85 -15.91
C ILE A 40 5.71 -5.77 -15.03
N PHE A 41 5.26 -7.00 -14.77
CA PHE A 41 6.02 -7.97 -13.98
C PHE A 41 7.38 -8.29 -14.60
N ARG A 42 7.47 -8.40 -15.94
CA ARG A 42 8.76 -8.55 -16.63
C ARG A 42 9.70 -7.36 -16.37
N ILE A 43 9.19 -6.13 -16.37
CA ILE A 43 9.99 -4.94 -16.07
C ILE A 43 10.45 -4.93 -14.61
N ILE A 44 9.59 -5.35 -13.68
CA ILE A 44 9.91 -5.48 -12.25
C ILE A 44 11.08 -6.47 -12.05
N GLU A 45 11.02 -7.63 -12.69
CA GLU A 45 12.05 -8.67 -12.58
C GLU A 45 13.40 -8.22 -13.14
N ILE A 46 13.39 -7.57 -14.31
CA ILE A 46 14.62 -7.04 -14.94
C ILE A 46 15.24 -5.93 -14.06
N ASN A 47 14.42 -5.17 -13.33
CA ASN A 47 14.85 -4.06 -12.48
C ASN A 47 14.91 -4.44 -11.00
N ASN A 48 15.55 -5.58 -10.69
CA ASN A 48 15.62 -6.12 -9.33
C ASN A 48 16.32 -5.20 -8.30
N GLN A 49 17.08 -4.20 -8.74
CA GLN A 49 17.68 -3.18 -7.87
C GLN A 49 16.66 -2.20 -7.28
N HIS A 50 15.46 -2.12 -7.84
CA HIS A 50 14.37 -1.27 -7.37
C HIS A 50 13.37 -2.06 -6.55
N ARG A 51 12.79 -1.41 -5.54
CA ARG A 51 11.65 -1.94 -4.80
C ARG A 51 10.37 -1.43 -5.44
N PHE A 52 9.45 -2.33 -5.73
CA PHE A 52 8.14 -2.00 -6.28
C PHE A 52 7.07 -2.18 -5.22
N TYR A 53 6.29 -1.13 -4.97
CA TYR A 53 5.09 -1.20 -4.13
C TYR A 53 3.90 -1.43 -5.04
N LEU A 54 3.23 -2.56 -4.83
CA LEU A 54 2.01 -2.96 -5.52
C LEU A 54 0.86 -2.84 -4.52
N LEU A 55 -0.16 -2.05 -4.83
CA LEU A 55 -1.32 -1.86 -3.96
C LEU A 55 -2.60 -2.07 -4.78
N THR A 56 -3.56 -2.80 -4.21
CA THR A 56 -4.84 -3.08 -4.90
C THR A 56 -6.04 -3.02 -3.98
N LYS A 57 -7.20 -2.64 -4.54
CA LYS A 57 -8.51 -2.81 -3.91
C LYS A 57 -9.19 -4.12 -4.30
N GLN A 58 -8.58 -4.92 -5.18
CA GLN A 58 -9.11 -6.20 -5.68
C GLN A 58 -8.20 -7.37 -5.25
N PRO A 59 -8.09 -7.65 -3.95
CA PRO A 59 -7.15 -8.65 -3.42
C PRO A 59 -7.42 -10.07 -3.95
N GLN A 60 -8.65 -10.37 -4.39
CA GLN A 60 -9.01 -11.64 -5.02
C GLN A 60 -8.22 -11.94 -6.30
N ASN A 61 -7.67 -10.91 -6.96
CA ASN A 61 -6.95 -11.04 -8.23
C ASN A 61 -5.43 -11.19 -8.07
N LEU A 62 -4.93 -11.23 -6.83
CA LEU A 62 -3.48 -11.35 -6.57
C LEU A 62 -2.95 -12.78 -6.68
N LEU A 63 -3.78 -13.79 -6.41
CA LEU A 63 -3.33 -15.18 -6.32
C LEU A 63 -2.64 -15.72 -7.59
N PRO A 64 -3.12 -15.41 -8.82
CA PRO A 64 -2.45 -15.82 -10.06
C PRO A 64 -1.00 -15.32 -10.20
N TRP A 65 -0.65 -14.22 -9.51
CA TRP A 65 0.68 -13.59 -9.56
C TRP A 65 1.62 -14.06 -8.44
N SER A 66 1.17 -14.98 -7.58
CA SER A 66 1.98 -15.56 -6.51
C SER A 66 2.74 -16.80 -7.02
N PRO A 67 4.06 -16.95 -6.78
CA PRO A 67 4.90 -16.07 -5.97
C PRO A 67 5.29 -14.78 -6.70
N PHE A 68 5.30 -13.68 -5.96
CA PHE A 68 5.76 -12.39 -6.47
C PHE A 68 7.30 -12.32 -6.52
N PRO A 69 7.88 -11.53 -7.44
CA PRO A 69 9.30 -11.23 -7.44
C PRO A 69 9.80 -10.70 -6.09
N GLU A 70 11.05 -11.01 -5.73
CA GLU A 70 11.58 -10.69 -4.39
C GLU A 70 11.59 -9.19 -4.07
N ASN A 71 11.66 -8.35 -5.11
CA ASN A 71 11.65 -6.90 -5.00
C ASN A 71 10.25 -6.28 -4.97
N CYS A 72 9.19 -7.09 -4.96
CA CYS A 72 7.81 -6.66 -4.78
C CYS A 72 7.40 -6.62 -3.31
N TRP A 73 6.88 -5.47 -2.91
CA TRP A 73 6.09 -5.28 -1.70
C TRP A 73 4.64 -5.25 -2.13
N VAL A 74 3.85 -6.20 -1.66
CA VAL A 74 2.46 -6.40 -2.12
C VAL A 74 1.52 -6.01 -1.01
N GLY A 75 0.57 -5.15 -1.31
CA GLY A 75 -0.39 -4.70 -0.32
C GLY A 75 -1.80 -4.56 -0.86
N VAL A 76 -2.72 -4.45 0.10
CA VAL A 76 -4.13 -4.25 -0.18
C VAL A 76 -4.62 -2.96 0.46
N SER A 77 -5.53 -2.29 -0.22
CA SER A 77 -6.23 -1.14 0.33
C SER A 77 -7.45 -1.60 1.11
N TYR A 78 -7.51 -1.20 2.37
CA TYR A 78 -8.60 -1.48 3.27
C TYR A 78 -9.42 -0.20 3.51
N THR A 79 -10.70 -0.23 3.16
CA THR A 79 -11.60 0.95 3.19
C THR A 79 -12.60 0.92 4.34
N GLY A 80 -12.65 -0.15 5.14
CA GLY A 80 -13.60 -0.31 6.25
C GLY A 80 -15.00 -0.83 5.85
N GLU A 81 -15.35 -0.85 4.57
CA GLU A 81 -16.61 -1.42 4.06
C GLU A 81 -16.53 -2.93 3.79
N GLN A 82 -15.33 -3.47 3.77
CA GLN A 82 -15.08 -4.89 3.53
C GLN A 82 -15.41 -5.66 4.82
N GLU A 83 -16.49 -6.44 4.81
CA GLU A 83 -16.82 -7.37 5.88
C GLU A 83 -15.62 -8.29 6.18
N SER A 84 -15.51 -8.70 7.44
CA SER A 84 -14.54 -9.66 7.97
C SER A 84 -14.13 -10.72 6.93
N GLY A 85 -12.91 -10.61 6.41
CA GLY A 85 -12.44 -11.42 5.28
C GLY A 85 -11.29 -10.80 4.46
N PHE A 86 -10.95 -9.53 4.67
CA PHE A 86 -9.91 -8.80 3.91
C PHE A 86 -8.53 -9.50 3.89
N ALA A 87 -8.19 -10.22 4.95
CA ALA A 87 -6.91 -10.92 5.08
C ALA A 87 -6.86 -12.24 4.30
N TYR A 88 -8.02 -12.82 3.97
CA TYR A 88 -8.11 -14.17 3.39
C TYR A 88 -7.34 -14.31 2.07
N PRO A 89 -7.44 -13.36 1.11
CA PRO A 89 -6.68 -13.49 -0.13
C PRO A 89 -5.16 -13.35 0.09
N ILE A 90 -4.71 -12.61 1.12
CA ILE A 90 -3.30 -12.30 1.36
C ILE A 90 -2.57 -13.40 2.13
N VAL A 91 -3.26 -14.11 3.02
CA VAL A 91 -2.70 -15.22 3.82
C VAL A 91 -1.95 -16.21 2.93
N HIS A 92 -2.49 -16.48 1.74
CA HIS A 92 -1.97 -17.47 0.81
C HIS A 92 -0.92 -16.94 -0.18
N LEU A 93 -0.67 -15.62 -0.21
CA LEU A 93 0.29 -15.02 -1.13
C LEU A 93 1.72 -15.23 -0.64
N LYS A 94 2.60 -15.58 -1.59
CA LYS A 94 4.04 -15.59 -1.39
C LYS A 94 4.62 -14.29 -1.94
N ALA A 95 4.96 -13.38 -1.04
CA ALA A 95 5.65 -12.12 -1.34
C ALA A 95 6.67 -11.83 -0.22
N THR A 96 7.74 -11.11 -0.53
CA THR A 96 8.80 -10.75 0.44
C THR A 96 8.27 -9.87 1.56
N VAL A 97 7.38 -8.94 1.21
CA VAL A 97 6.70 -8.05 2.16
C VAL A 97 5.24 -7.96 1.77
N LYS A 98 4.38 -8.19 2.75
CA LYS A 98 2.93 -8.02 2.65
C LYS A 98 2.50 -6.84 3.50
N PHE A 99 1.68 -5.94 2.95
CA PHE A 99 1.24 -4.75 3.68
C PHE A 99 -0.25 -4.44 3.51
N ILE A 100 -0.78 -3.63 4.41
CA ILE A 100 -2.14 -3.09 4.31
C ILE A 100 -2.06 -1.58 4.31
N SER A 101 -2.77 -0.93 3.40
CA SER A 101 -2.98 0.52 3.42
C SER A 101 -4.42 0.85 3.82
N PHE A 102 -4.60 1.70 4.83
CA PHE A 102 -5.90 2.19 5.27
C PHE A 102 -6.23 3.52 4.58
N GLU A 103 -7.09 3.48 3.56
CA GLU A 103 -7.36 4.65 2.72
C GLU A 103 -8.79 4.73 2.14
N PRO A 104 -9.57 5.77 2.46
CA PRO A 104 -9.51 6.60 3.67
C PRO A 104 -10.10 5.87 4.89
N LEU A 105 -9.50 6.05 6.07
CA LEU A 105 -10.03 5.54 7.34
C LEU A 105 -11.22 6.40 7.82
N LEU A 106 -12.34 6.35 7.09
CA LEU A 106 -13.51 7.21 7.34
C LEU A 106 -14.35 6.77 8.55
N ALA A 107 -14.14 5.56 9.04
CA ALA A 107 -14.84 5.01 10.20
C ALA A 107 -13.93 4.05 10.98
N SER A 108 -14.32 3.76 12.22
CA SER A 108 -13.68 2.71 13.01
C SER A 108 -13.91 1.37 12.30
N CYS A 109 -12.88 0.85 11.69
CA CYS A 109 -12.94 -0.43 11.00
C CYS A 109 -12.42 -1.61 11.83
N VAL A 110 -11.73 -1.30 12.92
CA VAL A 110 -11.28 -2.26 13.91
C VAL A 110 -12.23 -2.15 15.11
N LYS A 111 -12.99 -3.22 15.38
CA LYS A 111 -13.86 -3.30 16.56
C LYS A 111 -13.07 -3.74 17.80
N ASP A 112 -12.11 -4.62 17.58
CA ASP A 112 -11.26 -5.22 18.60
C ASP A 112 -9.82 -5.26 18.06
N ILE A 113 -8.90 -4.59 18.75
CA ILE A 113 -7.52 -4.41 18.30
C ILE A 113 -6.70 -5.70 18.43
N ASP A 114 -7.01 -6.55 19.40
CA ASP A 114 -6.26 -7.78 19.66
C ASP A 114 -6.60 -8.84 18.62
N SER A 115 -7.89 -9.02 18.33
CA SER A 115 -8.39 -9.87 17.25
C SER A 115 -7.90 -9.41 15.88
N PHE A 116 -7.86 -8.09 15.66
CA PHE A 116 -7.33 -7.52 14.44
C PHE A 116 -5.82 -7.78 14.30
N SER A 117 -5.04 -7.52 15.35
CA SER A 117 -3.60 -7.81 15.39
C SER A 117 -3.32 -9.30 15.12
N CYS A 118 -4.04 -10.20 15.78
CA CYS A 118 -3.94 -11.64 15.55
C CYS A 118 -4.26 -12.02 14.10
N SER A 119 -5.26 -11.38 13.48
CA SER A 119 -5.59 -11.60 12.06
C SER A 119 -4.46 -11.14 11.13
N LEU A 120 -3.80 -10.03 11.43
CA LEU A 120 -2.65 -9.54 10.67
C LEU A 120 -1.44 -10.48 10.78
N GLU A 121 -1.14 -10.93 12.00
CA GLU A 121 -0.04 -11.88 12.26
C GLU A 121 -0.28 -13.21 11.53
N ASN A 122 -1.49 -13.76 11.61
CA ASN A 122 -1.86 -14.99 10.91
C ASN A 122 -1.81 -14.85 9.38
N ALA A 123 -2.04 -13.64 8.86
CA ALA A 123 -1.90 -13.33 7.44
C ALA A 123 -0.46 -13.04 7.02
N GLY A 124 0.50 -13.00 7.97
CA GLY A 124 1.89 -12.65 7.73
C GLY A 124 2.02 -11.24 7.16
N ILE A 125 1.24 -10.28 7.65
CA ILE A 125 1.36 -8.87 7.26
C ILE A 125 2.56 -8.27 7.98
N ASP A 126 3.49 -7.72 7.23
CA ASP A 126 4.71 -7.11 7.75
C ASP A 126 4.50 -5.63 8.07
N TRP A 127 3.69 -4.92 7.26
CA TRP A 127 3.55 -3.46 7.32
C TRP A 127 2.10 -3.02 7.32
N VAL A 128 1.80 -2.02 8.15
CA VAL A 128 0.54 -1.28 8.13
C VAL A 128 0.82 0.17 7.78
N ILE A 129 0.13 0.67 6.76
CA ILE A 129 0.19 2.06 6.30
C ILE A 129 -1.14 2.72 6.68
N ILE A 130 -1.07 3.83 7.39
CA ILE A 130 -2.24 4.64 7.74
C ILE A 130 -2.10 5.98 7.03
N GLY A 131 -3.04 6.28 6.13
CA GLY A 131 -3.07 7.56 5.44
C GLY A 131 -3.20 8.75 6.39
N ALA A 132 -2.69 9.91 5.97
CA ALA A 132 -2.78 11.12 6.77
C ALA A 132 -4.25 11.57 6.94
N CYS A 133 -4.66 11.89 8.17
CA CYS A 133 -5.95 12.51 8.43
C CYS A 133 -5.85 14.01 8.17
N SER A 134 -6.19 14.46 6.95
CA SER A 134 -6.26 15.87 6.58
C SER A 134 -7.68 16.42 6.66
N GLY A 135 -7.83 17.69 7.02
CA GLY A 135 -9.14 18.33 7.14
C GLY A 135 -9.03 19.82 7.46
N THR A 136 -10.16 20.45 7.73
CA THR A 136 -10.18 21.83 8.23
C THR A 136 -9.63 21.89 9.66
N ILE A 137 -9.13 23.06 10.06
CA ILE A 137 -8.62 23.23 11.44
C ILE A 137 -9.70 22.95 12.49
N TYR A 138 -10.97 23.23 12.19
CA TYR A 138 -12.09 22.99 13.09
C TYR A 138 -12.31 21.48 13.29
N GLU A 139 -12.49 20.73 12.21
CA GLU A 139 -12.69 19.26 12.27
C GLU A 139 -11.52 18.55 12.98
N LEU A 140 -10.29 18.94 12.67
CA LEU A 140 -9.12 18.31 13.27
C LEU A 140 -8.93 18.71 14.73
N SER A 141 -9.34 19.92 15.13
CA SER A 141 -9.29 20.35 16.53
C SER A 141 -10.24 19.52 17.38
N ASP A 142 -11.48 19.31 16.91
CA ASP A 142 -12.47 18.47 17.58
C ASP A 142 -11.96 17.02 17.75
N LEU A 143 -11.37 16.46 16.68
CA LEU A 143 -10.76 15.13 16.73
C LEU A 143 -9.56 15.06 17.69
N SER A 144 -8.71 16.09 17.75
CA SER A 144 -7.56 16.11 18.67
C SER A 144 -7.97 16.18 20.14
N GLN A 145 -9.12 16.79 20.45
CA GLN A 145 -9.70 16.80 21.80
C GLN A 145 -10.29 15.44 22.15
N LYS A 146 -10.94 14.77 21.19
CA LYS A 146 -11.47 13.41 21.38
C LYS A 146 -10.37 12.37 21.56
N TYR A 147 -9.29 12.47 20.78
CA TYR A 147 -8.18 11.52 20.78
C TYR A 147 -6.90 12.19 21.28
N GLN A 148 -6.71 12.17 22.60
CA GLN A 148 -5.63 12.89 23.31
C GLN A 148 -4.20 12.52 22.85
N GLY A 149 -4.01 11.37 22.20
CA GLY A 149 -2.74 10.95 21.61
C GLY A 149 -2.40 11.64 20.28
N LEU A 150 -3.28 12.50 19.76
CA LEU A 150 -3.11 13.16 18.46
C LEU A 150 -2.92 14.67 18.61
N LYS A 151 -2.25 15.30 17.65
CA LYS A 151 -2.02 16.74 17.56
C LYS A 151 -2.28 17.25 16.15
N VAL A 152 -2.84 18.45 16.04
CA VAL A 152 -3.01 19.14 14.76
C VAL A 152 -1.67 19.74 14.34
N MET A 153 -1.25 19.46 13.11
CA MET A 153 -0.01 19.90 12.51
C MET A 153 -0.29 20.57 11.16
N ARG A 154 0.41 21.66 10.84
CA ARG A 154 0.32 22.30 9.52
C ARG A 154 1.02 21.43 8.47
N TYR A 155 0.37 21.20 7.33
CA TYR A 155 0.92 20.41 6.22
C TYR A 155 0.57 21.09 4.88
N GLY A 156 1.59 21.61 4.20
CA GLY A 156 1.40 22.42 2.99
C GLY A 156 0.51 23.63 3.25
N ARG A 157 -0.61 23.73 2.50
CA ARG A 157 -1.62 24.79 2.69
C ARG A 157 -2.74 24.41 3.68
N GLY A 158 -2.75 23.18 4.18
CA GLY A 158 -3.79 22.66 5.07
C GLY A 158 -3.25 22.20 6.43
N TYR A 159 -4.04 21.35 7.08
CA TYR A 159 -3.73 20.77 8.38
C TYR A 159 -3.89 19.24 8.33
N THR A 160 -3.13 18.56 9.18
CA THR A 160 -3.19 17.11 9.37
C THR A 160 -3.23 16.79 10.86
N LEU A 161 -3.90 15.71 11.22
CA LEU A 161 -3.91 15.16 12.56
C LEU A 161 -2.86 14.03 12.61
N GLN A 162 -1.89 14.17 13.50
CA GLN A 162 -0.74 13.26 13.60
C GLN A 162 -0.58 12.75 15.03
N PRO A 163 0.00 11.56 15.23
CA PRO A 163 0.36 11.08 16.56
C PRO A 163 1.30 12.04 17.29
N LYS A 164 1.15 12.13 18.61
CA LYS A 164 2.16 12.69 19.51
C LYS A 164 3.29 11.67 19.66
N ILE A 165 4.18 11.64 18.66
CA ILE A 165 5.48 10.97 18.75
C ILE A 165 6.44 11.87 19.55
#